data_AF-A0A1T4Q9X6-F1
#
_entry.id   AF-A0A1T4Q9X6-F1
#
_cell.length_a   1.000
_cell.length_b   1.000
_cell.length_c   1.000
_cell.angle_alpha   90.00
_cell.angle_beta   90.00
_cell.angle_gamma   90.00
#
_symmetry.space_group_name_H-M   'P 1'
#
loop_
_entity.id
_entity.type
_entity.pdbx_description
1 polymer ?
#
loop_
_entity_poly.entity_id
_entity_poly.type
_entity_poly.pdbx_seq_one_letter_code
_entity_poly.pdbx_strand_id
1 'polypeptide(L)' 'MVPINIMYKPPAIEYILNNSEAKVLITSQEFLPIIEGCDLEYLKKIIIVEGEKIDDCKNLSEFYNGGKSYPEVKN' A
#
# COMPACT_ATOMS: atom_id res chain seq x y z
N MET A 1 5.96 -9.41 1.64
CA MET A 1 5.40 -8.31 0.84
C MET A 1 5.21 -8.85 -0.58
N VAL A 2 3.98 -8.84 -1.10
CA VAL A 2 3.66 -9.36 -2.44
C VAL A 2 3.33 -8.18 -3.33
N PRO A 3 4.19 -7.81 -4.30
CA PRO A 3 3.84 -6.79 -5.28
C PRO A 3 2.81 -7.35 -6.26
N ILE A 4 1.80 -6.54 -6.60
CA ILE A 4 0.76 -6.92 -7.55
C ILE A 4 0.93 -6.08 -8.81
N ASN A 5 0.84 -6.75 -9.97
CA ASN A 5 0.81 -6.06 -11.25
C ASN A 5 -0.55 -5.39 -11.45
N ILE A 6 -0.55 -4.06 -11.64
CA ILE A 6 -1.74 -3.26 -11.85
C ILE A 6 -2.53 -3.62 -13.12
N MET A 7 -1.91 -4.36 -14.05
CA MET A 7 -2.56 -4.82 -15.29
C MET A 7 -3.33 -6.14 -15.10
N TYR A 8 -3.29 -6.76 -13.92
CA TYR A 8 -4.03 -7.98 -13.67
C TYR A 8 -5.54 -7.76 -13.61
N LYS A 9 -6.27 -8.76 -14.09
CA LYS A 9 -7.73 -8.78 -13.99
C LYS A 9 -8.16 -9.10 -12.55
N PRO A 10 -9.37 -8.67 -12.14
CA PRO A 10 -9.85 -8.88 -10.77
C PRO A 10 -9.72 -10.31 -10.24
N PRO A 11 -10.06 -11.39 -11.01
CA PRO A 11 -9.93 -12.76 -10.51
C PRO A 11 -8.48 -13.15 -10.15
N ALA A 12 -7.49 -12.61 -10.88
CA ALA A 12 -6.09 -12.87 -10.59
C ALA A 12 -5.63 -12.10 -9.35
N ILE A 13 -6.10 -10.86 -9.17
CA ILE A 13 -5.81 -10.05 -7.99
C ILE A 13 -6.37 -10.72 -6.73
N GLU A 14 -7.63 -11.16 -6.78
CA GLU A 14 -8.29 -11.88 -5.69
C GLU A 14 -7.52 -13.15 -5.31
N TYR A 15 -7.17 -13.98 -6.30
CA TYR A 15 -6.37 -15.18 -6.08
C TYR A 15 -5.04 -14.86 -5.38
N ILE A 16 -4.30 -13.87 -5.87
CA ILE A 16 -2.99 -13.50 -5.30
C ILE A 16 -3.14 -13.00 -3.86
N LEU A 17 -4.12 -12.13 -3.60
CA LEU A 17 -4.33 -11.55 -2.27
C LEU A 17 -4.75 -12.60 -1.24
N ASN A 18 -5.66 -13.51 -1.60
CA ASN A 18 -6.09 -14.59 -0.71
C ASN A 18 -5.00 -15.65 -0.52
N ASN A 19 -4.33 -16.07 -1.60
CA ASN A 19 -3.26 -17.07 -1.50
C ASN A 19 -2.06 -16.58 -0.68
N SER A 20 -1.81 -15.26 -0.68
CA SER A 20 -0.79 -14.64 0.16
C SER A 20 -1.25 -14.29 1.57
N GLU A 21 -2.53 -14.57 1.90
CA GLU A 21 -3.16 -14.20 3.18
C GLU A 21 -2.93 -12.73 3.55
N ALA A 22 -3.02 -11.84 2.56
CA ALA A 22 -2.68 -10.44 2.73
C ALA A 22 -3.61 -9.74 3.73
N LYS A 23 -3.04 -9.27 4.85
CA LYS A 23 -3.80 -8.53 5.90
C LYS A 23 -3.87 -7.03 5.66
N VAL A 24 -2.90 -6.49 4.92
CA VAL A 24 -2.79 -5.05 4.62
C VAL A 24 -2.48 -4.90 3.14
N LEU A 25 -3.27 -4.07 2.45
CA LEU A 25 -3.04 -3.67 1.06
C LEU A 25 -2.57 -2.22 1.03
N ILE A 26 -1.52 -1.94 0.27
CA ILE A 26 -1.03 -0.58 -0.01
C ILE A 26 -1.32 -0.32 -1.49
N THR A 27 -2.08 0.73 -1.81
CA THR A 27 -2.56 0.98 -3.17
C THR A 27 -2.89 2.46 -3.41
N SER A 28 -3.14 2.86 -4.66
CA SER A 28 -3.64 4.18 -5.05
C SER A 28 -5.18 4.19 -5.10
N GLN A 29 -5.80 5.37 -5.06
CA GLN A 29 -7.26 5.47 -5.03
C GLN A 29 -7.92 4.93 -6.31
N GLU A 30 -7.25 5.05 -7.46
CA GLU A 30 -7.68 4.50 -8.76
C GLU A 30 -7.92 2.98 -8.74
N PHE A 31 -7.27 2.26 -7.82
CA PHE A 31 -7.32 0.80 -7.77
C PHE A 31 -8.39 0.27 -6.80
N LEU A 32 -8.96 1.13 -5.94
CA LEU A 32 -9.99 0.74 -4.99
C LEU A 32 -11.21 0.07 -5.63
N PRO A 33 -11.76 0.57 -6.76
CA PRO A 33 -12.94 -0.06 -7.37
C PRO A 33 -12.71 -1.51 -7.78
N ILE A 34 -11.47 -1.87 -8.14
CA ILE A 34 -11.11 -3.27 -8.46
C ILE A 34 -11.13 -4.11 -7.19
N ILE A 35 -10.57 -3.59 -6.09
CA ILE A 35 -10.46 -4.28 -4.80
C ILE A 35 -11.83 -4.46 -4.14
N GLU A 36 -12.71 -3.47 -4.24
CA GLU A 36 -14.10 -3.53 -3.74
C GLU A 36 -14.92 -4.62 -4.41
N GLY A 37 -14.56 -5.02 -5.64
CA GLY A 37 -15.19 -6.10 -6.38
C GLY A 37 -14.65 -7.50 -6.08
N CYS A 38 -13.62 -7.63 -5.23
CA CYS A 38 -13.00 -8.90 -4.88
C CYS A 38 -13.49 -9.42 -3.52
N ASP A 39 -13.58 -10.75 -3.39
CA ASP A 39 -13.83 -11.41 -2.11
C ASP A 39 -12.50 -11.70 -1.39
N LEU A 40 -12.17 -10.92 -0.37
CA LEU A 40 -10.83 -10.91 0.27
C LEU A 40 -10.90 -11.31 1.74
N GLU A 41 -10.82 -12.61 2.02
CA GLU A 41 -11.02 -13.22 3.35
C GLU A 41 -10.06 -12.66 4.42
N TYR A 42 -8.81 -12.42 4.04
CA TYR A 42 -7.74 -12.08 4.99
C TYR A 42 -7.49 -10.57 5.12
N LEU A 43 -8.03 -9.76 4.21
CA LEU A 43 -7.73 -8.33 4.14
C LEU A 43 -8.43 -7.56 5.27
N LYS A 44 -7.64 -6.83 6.06
CA LYS A 44 -8.14 -6.08 7.23
C LYS A 44 -7.97 -4.58 7.12
N LYS A 45 -7.00 -4.13 6.34
CA LYS A 45 -6.66 -2.71 6.20
C LYS A 45 -6.23 -2.39 4.77
N ILE A 46 -6.64 -1.22 4.30
CA ILE A 46 -6.15 -0.62 3.06
C ILE A 46 -5.45 0.69 3.42
N ILE A 47 -4.23 0.86 2.92
CA ILE A 47 -3.45 2.09 3.02
C ILE A 47 -3.44 2.70 1.63
N ILE A 48 -4.02 3.88 1.51
CA ILE A 48 -4.05 4.63 0.26
C ILE A 48 -2.79 5.51 0.21
N VAL A 49 -2.02 5.41 -0.86
CA VAL A 49 -0.83 6.23 -1.12
C VAL A 49 -1.13 7.15 -2.29
N GLU A 50 -1.34 8.43 -1.98
CA GLU A 50 -1.63 9.51 -2.93
C GLU A 50 -0.53 10.57 -2.86
N GLY A 51 -0.33 11.30 -3.96
CA GLY A 51 0.59 12.45 -4.01
C GLY A 51 -0.01 13.72 -3.40
N GLU A 52 -1.32 13.77 -3.15
CA GLU A 52 -1.97 14.93 -2.56
C GLU A 52 -1.74 15.00 -1.04
N LYS A 53 -1.47 16.22 -0.58
CA LYS A 53 -1.08 16.50 0.79
C LYS A 53 -2.29 16.32 1.71
N ILE A 54 -2.29 15.26 2.51
CA ILE A 54 -3.18 15.15 3.67
C ILE A 54 -2.56 15.99 4.78
N ASP A 55 -3.30 16.95 5.34
CA ASP A 55 -2.78 17.94 6.32
C ASP A 55 -2.17 17.28 7.58
N ASP A 56 -2.50 16.02 7.86
CA ASP A 56 -1.96 15.22 8.98
C ASP A 56 -0.93 14.14 8.57
N CYS A 57 -0.48 14.13 7.31
CA CYS A 57 0.54 13.18 6.83
C CYS A 57 1.86 13.89 6.51
N LYS A 58 2.96 13.40 7.08
CA LYS A 58 4.30 13.81 6.65
C LYS A 58 4.55 13.29 5.25
N ASN A 59 4.81 14.20 4.33
CA ASN A 59 5.09 13.84 2.95
C ASN A 59 6.47 13.15 2.89
N LEU A 60 6.62 12.10 2.09
CA LEU A 60 7.90 11.39 1.99
C LEU A 60 9.01 12.31 1.44
N SER A 61 8.63 13.30 0.63
CA SER A 61 9.52 14.38 0.19
C SER A 61 10.05 15.24 1.34
N GLU A 62 9.22 15.54 2.35
CA GLU A 62 9.63 16.25 3.57
C GLU A 62 10.54 15.38 4.45
N PHE A 63 10.38 14.05 4.41
CA PHE A 63 11.28 13.10 5.06
C PHE A 63 12.69 13.11 4.44
N TYR A 64 12.79 13.13 3.10
CA TYR A 64 14.10 13.18 2.41
C TYR A 64 14.77 14.56 2.48
N ASN A 65 14.00 15.64 2.57
CA ASN A 65 14.52 17.01 2.71
C ASN A 65 14.97 17.35 4.14
N GLY A 66 14.60 16.53 5.13
CA GLY A 66 15.08 16.65 6.49
C GLY A 66 16.50 16.12 6.62
N GLY A 67 17.51 17.01 6.54
CA GLY A 67 18.93 16.73 6.78
C GLY A 67 19.29 16.29 8.21
N LYS A 68 18.49 15.41 8.83
CA LYS A 68 18.82 14.78 10.10
C LYS A 68 19.52 13.46 9.83
N SER A 69 20.83 13.46 10.07
CA SER A 69 21.63 12.25 10.24
C SER A 69 20.85 11.28 11.14
N TYR A 70 20.54 10.10 10.60
CA TYR A 70 19.93 9.04 11.40
C TYR A 70 20.92 8.64 12.50
N PRO A 71 20.46 8.41 13.74
CA PRO A 71 21.35 7.87 14.76
C PRO A 71 21.92 6.54 14.26
N GLU A 72 23.24 6.43 14.24
CA GLU A 72 23.91 5.19 13.89
C GLU A 72 23.38 4.08 14.79
N VAL A 73 22.85 3.03 14.15
CA VAL A 73 22.46 1.81 14.84
C VAL A 73 23.75 1.15 15.32
N LYS A 74 24.06 1.31 16.61
CA LYS A 74 25.16 0.59 17.24
C LYS A 74 24.75 -0.87 17.41
N ASN A 75 25.43 -1.75 16.67
CA ASN A 75 25.48 -3.18 16.97
C ASN A 75 26.33 -3.42 18.22
#